data_AF-A0A537N240-F1
#
_entry.id   AF-A0A537N240-F1
#
_cell.length_a   1.000
_cell.length_b   1.000
_cell.length_c   1.000
_cell.angle_alpha   90.00
_cell.angle_beta   90.00
_cell.angle_gamma   90.00
#
_symmetry.space_group_name_H-M   'P 1'
#
loop_
_entity.id
_entity.type
_entity.pdbx_description
1 polymer ?
#
loop_
_entity_poly.entity_id
_entity_poly.type
_entity_poly.pdbx_seq_one_letter_code
_entity_poly.pdbx_strand_id
1 'polypeptide(L)' 'EPDSVVFYKVDNIYSAEHDRGVHWADASLGIEWPVAAADAVVSGKDRGLPQFRELPAYFD' A
#
# COMPACT_ATOMS: atom_id res chain seq x y z
N GLU A 1 17.38 -5.72 5.76
CA GLU A 1 17.87 -5.51 7.13
C GLU A 1 16.78 -5.89 8.13
N PRO A 2 17.07 -6.78 9.09
CA PRO A 2 16.19 -6.98 10.25
C PRO A 2 16.12 -5.71 11.12
N ASP A 3 15.08 -5.61 11.96
CA ASP A 3 14.93 -4.57 13.00
C ASP A 3 14.94 -3.11 12.51
N SER A 4 14.50 -2.88 11.27
CA SER A 4 14.35 -1.54 10.72
C SER A 4 13.18 -0.81 11.39
N VAL A 5 13.43 0.40 11.92
CA VAL A 5 12.41 1.24 12.56
C VAL A 5 12.13 2.48 11.70
N VAL A 6 10.85 2.73 11.41
CA VAL A 6 10.40 3.87 10.60
C VAL A 6 9.61 4.83 11.48
N PHE A 7 9.98 6.10 11.46
CA PHE A 7 9.24 7.20 12.11
C PHE A 7 8.86 8.26 11.08
N TYR A 8 7.63 8.77 11.16
CA TYR A 8 7.17 9.85 10.32
C TYR A 8 6.26 10.80 11.11
N LYS A 9 6.25 12.07 10.71
CA LYS A 9 5.33 13.09 11.26
C LYS A 9 4.09 13.15 10.39
N VAL A 10 2.96 13.44 11.01
CA VAL A 10 1.65 13.60 10.36
C VAL A 10 1.05 14.93 10.75
N ASP A 11 0.17 15.45 9.90
CA ASP A 11 -0.62 16.65 10.16
C ASP A 11 -1.96 16.34 10.84
N ASN A 12 -2.42 15.09 10.79
CA ASN A 12 -3.70 14.62 11.33
C ASN A 12 -3.58 13.27 12.06
N ILE A 13 -4.56 12.99 12.91
CA ILE A 13 -4.69 11.69 13.60
C ILE A 13 -5.20 10.63 12.62
N TYR A 14 -4.71 9.40 12.77
CA TYR A 14 -5.16 8.26 11.97
C TYR A 14 -6.68 8.05 12.05
N SER A 15 -7.30 7.81 10.89
CA SER A 15 -8.72 7.45 10.77
C SER A 15 -8.87 6.28 9.79
N ALA A 16 -9.26 5.11 10.32
CA ALA A 16 -9.46 3.91 9.51
C ALA A 16 -10.54 4.09 8.42
N GLU A 17 -11.55 4.94 8.68
CA GLU A 17 -12.62 5.24 7.73
C GLU A 17 -12.13 6.02 6.50
N HIS A 18 -11.06 6.82 6.66
CA HIS A 18 -10.49 7.64 5.59
C HIS A 18 -9.23 7.01 4.96
N ASP A 19 -8.73 5.92 5.54
CA ASP A 19 -7.57 5.22 5.03
C ASP A 19 -7.92 4.43 3.76
N ARG A 20 -7.12 4.59 2.71
CA ARG A 20 -7.31 4.00 1.38
C ARG A 20 -5.97 3.49 0.89
N GLY A 21 -6.01 2.50 0.01
CA GLY A 21 -4.80 1.95 -0.57
C GLY A 21 -5.04 1.25 -1.89
N VAL A 22 -3.92 0.88 -2.52
CA VAL A 22 -3.86 0.15 -3.78
C VAL A 22 -3.04 -1.11 -3.53
N HIS A 23 -3.36 -2.18 -4.25
CA HIS A 23 -2.58 -3.40 -4.22
C HIS A 23 -1.10 -3.09 -4.52
N TRP A 24 -0.23 -3.38 -3.55
CA TRP A 24 1.17 -2.94 -3.55
C TRP A 24 1.97 -3.42 -4.78
N ALA A 25 1.62 -4.59 -5.33
CA ALA A 25 2.25 -5.22 -6.49
C ALA A 25 1.34 -5.18 -7.73
N ASP A 26 0.50 -4.16 -7.87
CA ASP A 26 -0.23 -3.92 -9.12
C ASP A 26 0.75 -3.72 -10.29
N ALA A 27 0.66 -4.59 -11.30
CA ALA A 27 1.55 -4.57 -12.46
C ALA A 27 1.38 -3.34 -13.36
N SER A 28 0.20 -2.71 -13.35
CA SER A 28 -0.08 -1.50 -14.15
C SER A 28 0.67 -0.26 -13.64
N LEU A 29 1.08 -0.26 -12.36
CA LEU A 29 1.90 0.81 -11.80
C LEU A 29 3.38 0.70 -12.18
N GLY A 30 3.84 -0.47 -12.64
CA GLY A 30 5.21 -0.66 -13.12
C GLY A 30 6.30 -0.43 -12.06
N ILE A 31 6.00 -0.66 -10.78
CA ILE A 31 6.96 -0.44 -9.69
C ILE A 31 7.92 -1.64 -9.59
N GLU A 32 9.21 -1.38 -9.82
CA GLU A 32 10.29 -2.37 -9.68
C GLU A 32 10.69 -2.53 -8.20
N TRP A 33 9.87 -3.23 -7.43
CA TRP A 33 10.19 -3.54 -6.03
C TRP A 33 11.43 -4.46 -5.97
N PRO A 34 12.40 -4.19 -5.06
CA PRO A 34 13.59 -5.02 -4.88
C PRO A 34 13.29 -6.30 -4.07
N VAL A 35 12.11 -6.89 -4.27
CA VAL A 35 11.64 -8.11 -3.61
C VAL A 35 10.60 -8.79 -4.51
N ALA A 36 10.67 -10.12 -4.62
CA ALA A 36 9.66 -10.87 -5.35
C ALA A 36 8.35 -10.92 -4.57
N ALA A 37 7.21 -10.91 -5.27
CA ALA A 37 5.88 -10.92 -4.63
C ALA A 37 5.64 -12.13 -3.72
N ALA A 38 6.25 -13.28 -4.02
CA ALA A 38 6.16 -14.49 -3.22
C ALA A 38 6.93 -14.40 -1.89
N ASP A 39 7.99 -13.59 -1.84
CA ASP A 39 8.87 -13.45 -0.68
C ASP A 39 8.46 -12.26 0.22
N ALA A 40 7.61 -11.37 -0.29
CA ALA A 40 7.14 -10.21 0.45
C ALA A 40 6.23 -10.60 1.62
N VAL A 41 6.61 -10.19 2.83
CA VAL A 41 5.74 -10.29 4.01
C VAL A 41 4.81 -9.08 4.03
N VAL A 42 3.57 -9.31 3.64
CA VAL A 42 2.54 -8.27 3.50
C VAL A 42 1.47 -8.45 4.56
N SER A 43 0.85 -7.38 5.02
CA SER A 43 -0.28 -7.48 5.96
C SER A 43 -1.53 -8.07 5.28
N GLY A 44 -2.47 -8.61 6.07
CA GLY A 44 -3.74 -9.08 5.50
C GLY A 44 -4.54 -7.96 4.82
N LYS A 45 -4.46 -6.74 5.37
CA LYS A 45 -5.09 -5.55 4.82
C LYS A 45 -4.53 -5.21 3.44
N ASP A 46 -3.20 -5.12 3.31
CA ASP A 46 -2.56 -4.66 2.07
C ASP A 46 -2.66 -5.70 0.95
N ARG A 47 -2.68 -6.99 1.30
CA ARG A 47 -2.98 -8.08 0.34
C ARG A 47 -4.40 -7.97 -0.23
N GLY A 48 -5.33 -7.40 0.53
CA GLY A 48 -6.74 -7.26 0.15
C GLY A 48 -7.08 -5.92 -0.51
N LEU A 49 -6.11 -5.03 -0.71
CA LEU A 49 -6.35 -3.76 -1.40
C LEU A 49 -6.67 -3.99 -2.89
N PRO A 50 -7.51 -3.13 -3.50
CA PRO A 50 -7.92 -3.27 -4.90
C PRO A 50 -6.76 -2.97 -5.85
N GLN A 51 -6.84 -3.50 -7.07
CA GLN A 51 -5.95 -3.08 -8.15
C GLN A 51 -6.23 -1.61 -8.51
N PHE A 52 -5.23 -0.90 -9.02
CA PHE A 52 -5.30 0.51 -9.39
C PHE A 52 -6.48 0.80 -10.33
N ARG A 53 -6.71 -0.07 -11.31
CA ARG A 53 -7.83 0.04 -12.27
C ARG A 53 -9.22 -0.14 -11.66
N GLU A 54 -9.30 -0.66 -10.43
CA GLU A 54 -10.56 -0.94 -9.73
C GLU A 54 -10.94 0.22 -8.79
N LEU A 55 -10.06 1.21 -8.64
CA LEU A 55 -10.34 2.38 -7.82
C LEU A 55 -11.41 3.27 -8.47
N PRO A 56 -12.30 3.86 -7.68
CA PRO A 56 -13.22 4.88 -8.18
C PRO A 56 -12.46 6.19 -8.49
N ALA A 57 -13.08 7.04 -9.29
CA ALA A 57 -12.65 8.43 -9.39
C ALA A 57 -12.94 9.13 -8.04
N TYR A 58 -11.89 9.42 -7.28
CA TYR A 58 -11.99 10.13 -6.00
C TYR A 58 -12.04 11.64 -6.16
N PHE A 59 -11.66 12.14 -7.33
CA PHE A 59 -11.52 13.55 -7.63
C PHE A 59 -12.19 13.84 -8.97
N ASP A 60 -12.84 14.99 -9.06
CA ASP A 60 -13.39 15.56 -10.30
C ASP A 60 -12.35 16.45 -10.99
#